data_AF-A0A087MKV5-F1
#
_entry.id   AF-A0A087MKV5-F1
#
_cell.length_a   1.000
_cell.length_b   1.000
_cell.length_c   1.000
_cell.angle_alpha   90.00
_cell.angle_beta   90.00
_cell.angle_gamma   90.00
#
_symmetry.space_group_name_H-M   'P 1'
#
loop_
_entity.id
_entity.type
_entity.pdbx_description
1 polymer ?
#
loop_
_entity_poly.entity_id
_entity_poly.type
_entity_poly.pdbx_seq_one_letter_code
_entity_poly.pdbx_strand_id
1 'polypeptide(L)'
;MSAWYFVDAGHERQGPVSADALALAFRQGRVNRDSLVWREGLPQWAPLEQHLAELPVPPPAEPALAAAAAPGLATPGAGPAATAQPGTDLDAVVDAGFIRRLGAYLIDSMLLGSIFYVVFLIGMVALAIVATNNLENEETFLVGMVVVYLIYPVMSLAYYAGMESSKLQATVGKLALGIKVVDRQGRRLGFGRAAGRWAGSIVSYLILYIGFFMAGWTRRKQALHDLMAGTFVVDKWAYSDQPGRQVRELNGCLVAVVAGVVLLGVLAVVGILAAVSVPAYQDYVVRAKVATAYGEGASAALQASEFRANTDRCPRDAEELGLAAPSSPDIHEILIIESPDGACEVAVTLRDTDALKGAAGGVLYLNRDPERASPCSAEGIPQALLPSACK
;
A
#
# COMPACT_ATOMS: atom_id res chain seq x y z
N MET A 1 -25.95 -50.20 29.01
CA MET A 1 -24.70 -49.45 28.70
C MET A 1 -25.14 -48.05 28.30
N SER A 2 -24.89 -47.04 29.13
CA SER A 2 -25.24 -45.65 28.82
C SER A 2 -24.30 -45.13 27.74
N ALA A 3 -24.87 -44.64 26.64
CA ALA A 3 -24.12 -44.00 25.56
C ALA A 3 -23.71 -42.58 25.98
N TRP A 4 -22.41 -42.30 25.90
CA TRP A 4 -21.83 -40.99 26.23
C TRP A 4 -21.47 -40.22 24.97
N TYR A 5 -21.57 -38.91 25.07
CA TYR A 5 -21.11 -37.95 24.08
C TYR A 5 -20.15 -36.98 24.78
N PHE A 6 -19.08 -36.57 24.09
CA PHE A 6 -18.11 -35.62 24.64
C PHE A 6 -17.63 -34.64 23.58
N VAL A 7 -17.16 -33.48 24.02
CA VAL A 7 -16.52 -32.50 23.15
C VAL A 7 -15.00 -32.65 23.29
N ASP A 8 -14.32 -32.89 22.17
CA ASP A 8 -12.86 -33.01 22.15
C ASP A 8 -12.16 -31.63 22.18
N ALA A 9 -10.82 -31.62 22.25
CA ALA A 9 -10.03 -30.40 22.24
C ALA A 9 -10.21 -29.55 20.97
N GLY A 10 -10.75 -30.11 19.89
CA GLY A 10 -11.10 -29.43 18.64
C GLY A 10 -12.49 -28.77 18.65
N HIS A 11 -13.23 -28.85 19.77
CA HIS A 11 -14.62 -28.41 19.90
C HIS A 11 -15.62 -29.20 19.03
N GLU A 12 -15.26 -30.40 18.59
CA GLU A 12 -16.17 -31.28 17.85
C GLU A 12 -16.90 -32.25 18.80
N ARG A 13 -18.18 -32.51 18.51
CA ARG A 13 -19.00 -33.45 19.29
C ARG A 13 -18.76 -34.87 18.81
N GLN A 14 -18.27 -35.71 19.71
CA GLN A 14 -17.96 -37.12 19.47
C GLN A 14 -18.97 -38.00 20.23
N GLY A 15 -19.53 -39.03 19.58
CA GLY A 15 -20.40 -40.03 20.21
C GLY A 15 -21.35 -40.71 19.22
N PRO A 16 -22.07 -41.76 19.64
CA PRO A 16 -22.12 -42.35 20.98
C PRO A 16 -20.91 -43.25 21.30
N VAL A 17 -20.26 -43.05 22.45
CA VAL A 17 -19.17 -43.89 22.96
C VAL A 17 -19.53 -44.58 24.28
N SER A 18 -18.88 -45.70 24.61
CA SER A 18 -19.04 -46.35 25.90
C SER A 18 -18.28 -45.60 27.01
N ALA A 19 -18.65 -45.84 28.27
CA ALA A 19 -17.95 -45.28 29.43
C ALA A 19 -16.44 -45.66 29.44
N ASP A 20 -16.09 -46.88 29.02
CA ASP A 20 -14.70 -47.33 28.91
C ASP A 20 -13.91 -46.56 27.85
N ALA A 21 -14.54 -46.26 26.71
CA ALA A 21 -13.93 -45.49 25.64
C ALA A 21 -13.73 -44.02 26.05
N LEU A 22 -14.68 -43.44 26.80
CA LEU A 22 -14.55 -42.10 27.38
C LEU A 22 -13.42 -42.04 28.42
N ALA A 23 -13.30 -43.06 29.28
CA ALA A 23 -12.19 -43.19 30.24
C ALA A 23 -10.82 -43.34 29.54
N LEU A 24 -10.75 -44.05 28.41
CA LEU A 24 -9.54 -44.12 27.59
C LEU A 24 -9.20 -42.76 26.94
N ALA A 25 -10.19 -42.04 26.41
CA ALA A 25 -10.00 -40.72 25.81
C ALA A 25 -9.48 -39.69 26.84
N PHE A 26 -9.95 -39.77 28.09
CA PHE A 26 -9.42 -39.00 29.21
C PHE A 26 -7.96 -39.37 29.54
N ARG A 27 -7.64 -40.68 29.61
CA ARG A 27 -6.25 -41.15 29.83
C ARG A 27 -5.27 -40.71 28.75
N GLN A 28 -5.74 -40.60 27.51
CA GLN A 28 -4.94 -40.17 26.36
C GLN A 28 -4.82 -38.64 26.24
N GLY A 29 -5.44 -37.87 27.14
CA GLY A 29 -5.44 -36.40 27.09
C GLY A 29 -6.23 -35.81 25.93
N ARG A 30 -7.12 -36.60 25.29
CA ARG A 30 -8.03 -36.11 24.23
C ARG A 30 -9.22 -35.36 24.82
N VAL A 31 -9.51 -35.62 26.08
CA VAL A 31 -10.60 -35.05 26.87
C VAL A 31 -10.02 -34.65 28.21
N ASN A 32 -10.27 -33.42 28.65
CA ASN A 32 -9.77 -32.88 29.91
C ASN A 32 -10.89 -32.86 30.95
N ARG A 33 -10.58 -32.50 32.20
CA ARG A 33 -11.57 -32.40 33.29
C ARG A 33 -12.70 -31.41 32.98
N ASP A 34 -12.36 -30.35 32.25
CA ASP A 34 -13.31 -29.30 31.85
C ASP A 34 -14.08 -29.62 30.56
N SER A 35 -13.74 -30.71 29.88
CA SER A 35 -14.42 -31.09 28.64
C SER A 35 -15.87 -31.43 28.91
N LEU A 36 -16.77 -30.89 28.08
CA LEU A 36 -18.20 -31.11 28.22
C LEU A 36 -18.59 -32.51 27.77
N VAL A 37 -19.30 -33.22 28.65
CA VAL A 37 -19.86 -34.54 28.40
C VAL A 37 -21.38 -34.54 28.60
N TRP A 38 -22.05 -35.41 27.87
CA TRP A 38 -23.49 -35.61 27.99
C TRP A 38 -23.85 -37.08 27.80
N ARG A 39 -24.92 -37.50 28.47
CA ARG A 39 -25.55 -38.81 28.29
C ARG A 39 -27.05 -38.70 28.52
N GLU A 40 -27.75 -39.71 28.06
CA GLU A 40 -29.19 -39.87 28.32
C GLU A 40 -29.47 -39.84 29.83
N GLY A 41 -30.34 -38.92 30.26
CA GLY A 41 -30.66 -38.65 31.67
C GLY A 41 -30.01 -37.40 32.27
N LEU A 42 -29.06 -36.75 31.57
CA LEU A 42 -28.54 -35.44 31.99
C LEU A 42 -29.37 -34.29 31.40
N PRO A 43 -29.79 -33.30 32.21
CA PRO A 43 -30.60 -32.18 31.72
C PRO A 43 -29.85 -31.27 30.74
N GLN A 44 -28.52 -31.22 30.84
CA GLN A 44 -27.65 -30.40 29.99
C GLN A 44 -26.22 -30.97 29.96
N TRP A 45 -25.40 -30.49 29.03
CA TRP A 45 -23.97 -30.84 28.96
C TRP A 45 -23.27 -30.39 30.24
N ALA A 46 -22.49 -31.27 30.85
CA ALA A 46 -21.80 -31.02 32.10
C ALA A 46 -20.29 -31.28 31.96
N PRO A 47 -19.41 -30.58 32.70
CA PRO A 47 -17.98 -30.87 32.72
C PRO A 47 -17.69 -32.31 33.17
N LEU A 48 -16.70 -32.95 32.56
CA LEU A 48 -16.30 -34.33 32.87
C LEU A 48 -15.92 -34.52 34.35
N GLU A 49 -15.36 -33.50 35.00
CA GLU A 49 -15.02 -33.52 36.43
C GLU A 49 -16.20 -33.91 37.34
N GLN A 50 -17.41 -33.47 36.99
CA GLN A 50 -18.60 -33.74 37.80
C GLN A 50 -19.05 -35.21 37.72
N HIS A 51 -18.63 -35.93 36.67
CA HIS A 51 -19.02 -37.32 36.41
C HIS A 51 -17.82 -38.28 36.36
N LEU A 52 -16.63 -37.82 36.74
CA LEU A 52 -15.38 -38.60 36.71
C LEU A 52 -15.43 -39.83 37.64
N ALA A 53 -16.17 -39.75 38.74
CA ALA A 53 -16.39 -40.85 39.67
C ALA A 53 -17.28 -41.99 39.10
N GLU A 54 -18.04 -41.72 38.05
CA GLU A 54 -18.89 -42.72 37.38
C GLU A 54 -18.16 -43.50 36.29
N LEU A 55 -16.99 -43.02 35.88
CA LEU A 55 -16.16 -43.70 34.89
C LEU A 55 -15.27 -44.75 35.58
N PRO A 56 -15.03 -45.91 34.95
CA PRO A 56 -14.10 -46.92 35.46
C PRO A 56 -12.64 -46.45 35.28
N VAL A 57 -12.27 -45.39 36.01
CA VAL A 57 -10.89 -44.88 36.12
C VAL A 57 -10.29 -45.48 37.39
N PRO A 58 -9.27 -46.34 37.31
CA PRO A 58 -8.64 -46.88 38.51
C PRO A 58 -7.98 -45.75 39.32
N PRO A 59 -8.00 -45.81 40.67
CA PRO A 59 -7.33 -44.81 41.50
C PRO A 59 -5.83 -44.76 41.19
N PRO A 60 -5.18 -43.59 41.31
CA PRO A 60 -3.75 -43.45 41.02
C PRO A 60 -2.96 -44.41 41.91
N ALA A 61 -2.15 -45.26 41.29
CA ALA A 61 -1.31 -46.24 41.98
C ALA A 61 -0.28 -45.51 42.86
N GLU A 62 -0.27 -45.82 44.15
CA GLU A 62 0.78 -45.40 45.08
C GLU A 62 2.14 -46.00 44.66
N PRO A 63 3.26 -45.26 44.79
CA PRO A 63 4.57 -45.78 44.44
C PRO A 63 5.01 -46.86 45.43
N ALA A 64 5.17 -48.09 44.93
CA ALA A 64 5.68 -49.23 45.68
C ALA A 64 7.11 -48.97 46.20
N LEU A 65 7.27 -49.05 47.52
CA LEU A 65 8.54 -49.00 48.22
C LEU A 65 9.22 -50.38 48.18
N ALA A 66 10.53 -50.37 47.95
CA ALA A 66 11.53 -51.41 48.22
C ALA A 66 11.78 -52.52 47.18
N ALA A 67 12.96 -52.46 46.55
CA ALA A 67 13.82 -53.63 46.41
C ALA A 67 15.28 -53.22 46.69
N ALA A 68 15.87 -53.88 47.67
CA ALA A 68 17.16 -53.58 48.29
C ALA A 68 18.35 -53.92 47.37
N ALA A 69 19.35 -53.03 47.35
CA ALA A 69 20.69 -53.33 46.87
C ALA A 69 21.71 -53.07 48.00
N ALA A 70 22.65 -54.01 48.14
CA ALA A 70 23.67 -54.12 49.19
C ALA A 70 24.68 -52.93 49.20
N PRO A 71 25.48 -52.78 50.27
CA PRO A 71 26.21 -51.54 50.57
C PRO A 71 27.58 -51.49 49.91
N GLY A 72 28.00 -50.32 49.44
CA GLY A 72 29.37 -50.14 48.95
C GLY A 72 29.70 -48.73 48.49
N LEU A 73 30.50 -48.04 49.32
CA LEU A 73 31.39 -46.91 49.02
C LEU A 73 30.76 -45.50 48.94
N ALA A 74 30.95 -44.78 50.04
CA ALA A 74 30.77 -43.36 50.18
C ALA A 74 31.81 -42.56 49.36
N THR A 75 31.36 -41.46 48.74
CA THR A 75 32.11 -40.19 48.76
C THR A 75 31.12 -39.03 48.95
N PRO A 76 31.50 -37.97 49.71
CA PRO A 76 30.58 -36.93 50.17
C PRO A 76 30.60 -35.72 49.23
N GLY A 77 29.41 -35.25 48.85
CA GLY A 77 29.24 -34.05 48.04
C GLY A 77 27.77 -33.65 47.94
N ALA A 78 27.20 -33.21 49.06
CA ALA A 78 25.86 -32.65 49.10
C ALA A 78 25.86 -31.25 48.48
N GLY A 79 25.14 -31.10 47.37
CA GLY A 79 24.42 -29.88 46.99
C GLY A 79 22.99 -30.30 46.66
N PRO A 80 21.95 -29.60 47.15
CA PRO A 80 20.57 -30.01 46.91
C PRO A 80 20.31 -30.05 45.41
N ALA A 81 19.95 -31.24 44.92
CA ALA A 81 19.39 -31.42 43.59
C ALA A 81 18.25 -30.42 43.45
N ALA A 82 18.46 -29.45 42.58
CA ALA A 82 17.43 -28.51 42.16
C ALA A 82 16.17 -29.32 41.88
N THR A 83 15.11 -29.00 42.60
CA THR A 83 13.76 -29.33 42.18
C THR A 83 13.67 -29.02 40.70
N ALA A 84 13.51 -30.06 39.89
CA ALA A 84 13.21 -29.88 38.49
C ALA A 84 11.93 -29.04 38.42
N GLN A 85 12.09 -27.76 38.14
CA GLN A 85 10.96 -26.89 37.84
C GLN A 85 10.23 -27.53 36.66
N PRO A 86 8.91 -27.76 36.73
CA PRO A 86 8.14 -28.12 35.56
C PRO A 86 8.42 -27.05 34.49
N GLY A 87 8.75 -27.50 33.28
CA GLY A 87 9.31 -26.68 32.21
C GLY A 87 8.66 -25.31 32.11
N THR A 88 9.48 -24.27 32.29
CA THR A 88 9.12 -22.92 31.87
C THR A 88 8.84 -22.98 30.38
N ASP A 89 7.60 -22.68 30.01
CA ASP A 89 7.12 -22.62 28.63
C ASP A 89 7.87 -21.49 27.89
N LEU A 90 9.08 -21.81 27.40
CA LEU A 90 9.87 -20.96 26.52
C LEU A 90 9.19 -20.75 25.15
N ASP A 91 8.04 -21.39 24.90
CA ASP A 91 7.31 -21.40 23.64
C ASP A 91 6.13 -20.41 23.57
N ALA A 92 5.79 -19.69 24.65
CA ALA A 92 4.71 -18.71 24.62
C ALA A 92 5.14 -17.28 24.20
N VAL A 93 6.11 -17.15 23.28
CA VAL A 93 6.51 -15.84 22.73
C VAL A 93 5.49 -15.39 21.68
N VAL A 94 4.87 -14.24 21.90
CA VAL A 94 3.90 -13.62 20.98
C VAL A 94 4.65 -12.79 19.94
N ASP A 95 4.74 -13.33 18.72
CA ASP A 95 5.27 -12.61 17.58
C ASP A 95 4.30 -11.52 17.10
N ALA A 96 4.83 -10.36 16.70
CA ALA A 96 4.02 -9.26 16.20
C ALA A 96 3.48 -9.56 14.79
N GLY A 97 2.15 -9.64 14.66
CA GLY A 97 1.48 -9.82 13.37
C GLY A 97 1.63 -8.64 12.40
N PHE A 98 1.23 -8.86 11.15
CA PHE A 98 1.36 -7.89 10.06
C PHE A 98 0.75 -6.52 10.37
N ILE A 99 -0.46 -6.46 10.93
CA ILE A 99 -1.16 -5.18 11.17
C ILE A 99 -0.46 -4.32 12.23
N ARG A 100 0.09 -4.90 13.30
CA ARG A 100 0.90 -4.14 14.28
C ARG A 100 2.17 -3.57 13.62
N ARG A 101 2.78 -4.32 12.71
CA ARG A 101 3.95 -3.84 11.96
C ARG A 101 3.58 -2.75 10.96
N LEU A 102 2.45 -2.90 10.26
CA LEU A 102 1.92 -1.91 9.33
C LEU A 102 1.57 -0.61 10.06
N GLY A 103 0.85 -0.68 11.19
CA GLY A 103 0.54 0.50 11.99
C GLY A 103 1.79 1.20 12.51
N ALA A 104 2.80 0.44 12.94
CA ALA A 104 4.07 1.01 13.40
C ALA A 104 4.77 1.74 12.25
N TYR A 105 4.82 1.10 11.06
CA TYR A 105 5.36 1.71 9.85
C TYR A 105 4.59 2.98 9.44
N LEU A 106 3.26 3.00 9.55
CA LEU A 106 2.46 4.19 9.25
C LEU A 106 2.83 5.36 10.19
N ILE A 107 2.89 5.12 11.50
CA ILE A 107 3.30 6.14 12.48
C ILE A 107 4.72 6.62 12.19
N ASP A 108 5.65 5.70 11.96
CA ASP A 108 7.04 6.02 11.64
C ASP A 108 7.14 6.81 10.31
N SER A 109 6.32 6.47 9.32
CA SER A 109 6.28 7.14 8.01
C SER A 109 5.66 8.53 8.07
N MET A 110 4.68 8.76 8.95
CA MET A 110 4.16 10.10 9.20
C MET A 110 5.22 10.96 9.87
N LEU A 111 5.90 10.45 10.90
CA LEU A 111 6.96 11.16 11.60
C LEU A 111 8.12 11.52 10.67
N LEU A 112 8.71 10.52 10.00
CA LEU A 112 9.81 10.74 9.06
C LEU A 112 9.37 11.53 7.84
N GLY A 113 8.15 11.32 7.35
CA GLY A 113 7.58 12.06 6.23
C GLY A 113 7.44 13.54 6.54
N SER A 114 6.87 13.90 7.70
CA SER A 114 6.75 15.31 8.12
C SER A 114 8.12 15.98 8.23
N ILE A 115 9.10 15.32 8.85
CA ILE A 115 10.47 15.85 8.97
C ILE A 115 11.09 16.01 7.58
N PHE A 116 10.95 14.99 6.72
CA PHE A 116 11.46 15.04 5.35
C PHE A 116 10.82 16.16 4.54
N TYR A 117 9.51 16.35 4.59
CA TYR A 117 8.83 17.40 3.83
C TYR A 117 9.28 18.80 4.25
N VAL A 118 9.52 19.03 5.54
CA VAL A 118 10.07 20.30 6.02
C VAL A 118 11.49 20.52 5.48
N VAL A 119 12.35 19.51 5.57
CA VAL A 119 13.73 19.59 5.04
C VAL A 119 13.74 19.74 3.51
N PHE A 120 12.86 19.02 2.83
CA PHE A 120 12.65 19.07 1.38
C PHE A 120 12.21 20.47 0.95
N LEU A 121 11.23 21.07 1.65
CA LEU A 121 10.76 22.43 1.36
C LEU A 121 11.89 23.45 1.52
N ILE A 122 12.64 23.37 2.63
CA ILE A 122 13.80 24.25 2.87
C ILE A 122 14.85 24.06 1.77
N GLY A 123 15.15 22.81 1.41
CA GLY A 123 16.09 22.46 0.34
C GLY A 123 15.66 23.00 -1.02
N MET A 124 14.37 22.88 -1.36
CA MET A 124 13.81 23.38 -2.62
C MET A 124 13.80 24.91 -2.67
N VAL A 125 13.48 25.60 -1.57
CA VAL A 125 13.55 27.06 -1.50
C VAL A 125 15.00 27.53 -1.65
N ALA A 126 15.95 26.89 -0.95
CA ALA A 126 17.37 27.21 -1.09
C ALA A 126 17.85 26.99 -2.54
N LEU A 127 17.45 25.87 -3.16
CA LEU A 127 17.79 25.56 -4.54
C LEU A 127 17.18 26.55 -5.53
N ALA A 128 15.92 26.96 -5.33
CA ALA A 128 15.26 27.96 -6.15
C ALA A 128 15.96 29.33 -6.06
N ILE A 129 16.38 29.76 -4.87
CA ILE A 129 17.17 30.99 -4.69
C ILE A 129 18.49 30.89 -5.46
N VAL A 130 19.21 29.76 -5.35
CA VAL A 130 20.46 29.57 -6.10
C VAL A 130 20.21 29.58 -7.62
N ALA A 131 19.13 28.95 -8.09
CA ALA A 131 18.75 28.91 -9.50
C ALA A 131 18.43 30.30 -10.07
N THR A 132 17.75 31.16 -9.30
CA THR A 132 17.49 32.56 -9.73
C THR A 132 18.76 33.40 -9.87
N ASN A 133 19.84 33.04 -9.17
CA ASN A 133 21.10 33.78 -9.18
C ASN A 133 22.13 33.21 -10.19
N ASN A 134 21.94 31.97 -10.67
CA ASN A 134 22.89 31.26 -11.54
C ASN A 134 22.13 30.51 -12.64
N LEU A 135 21.55 31.26 -13.58
CA LEU A 135 20.67 30.77 -14.65
C LEU A 135 21.34 29.83 -15.67
N GLU A 136 22.66 29.62 -15.62
CA GLU A 136 23.41 28.90 -16.66
C GLU A 136 23.79 27.45 -16.30
N ASN A 137 23.58 26.99 -15.06
CA ASN A 137 24.07 25.69 -14.62
C ASN A 137 22.92 24.71 -14.32
N GLU A 138 22.35 24.12 -15.36
CA GLU A 138 21.37 23.02 -15.26
C GLU A 138 21.92 21.84 -14.42
N GLU A 139 23.24 21.58 -14.51
CA GLU A 139 23.91 20.55 -13.73
C GLU A 139 23.84 20.81 -12.21
N THR A 140 24.00 22.06 -11.77
CA THR A 140 23.92 22.43 -10.34
C THR A 140 22.52 22.17 -9.79
N PHE A 141 21.47 22.45 -10.59
CA PHE A 141 20.10 22.19 -10.21
C PHE A 141 19.82 20.69 -10.06
N LEU A 142 20.27 19.88 -11.02
CA LEU A 142 20.12 18.43 -10.98
C LEU A 142 20.85 17.82 -9.78
N VAL A 143 22.11 18.20 -9.54
CA VAL A 143 22.89 17.73 -8.38
C VAL A 143 22.20 18.13 -7.07
N GLY A 144 21.70 19.36 -6.97
CA GLY A 144 20.93 19.84 -5.82
C GLY A 144 19.70 18.98 -5.54
N MET A 145 18.92 18.64 -6.57
CA MET A 145 17.78 17.73 -6.42
C MET A 145 18.20 16.34 -5.96
N VAL A 146 19.22 15.74 -6.58
CA VAL A 146 19.73 14.41 -6.18
C VAL A 146 20.13 14.41 -4.71
N VAL A 147 20.87 15.43 -4.25
CA VAL A 147 21.28 15.56 -2.85
C VAL A 147 20.05 15.63 -1.92
N VAL A 148 19.05 16.46 -2.27
CA VAL A 148 17.81 16.57 -1.49
C VAL A 148 17.08 15.23 -1.39
N TYR A 149 17.01 14.45 -2.47
CA TYR A 149 16.39 13.13 -2.46
C TYR A 149 17.20 12.08 -1.65
N LEU A 150 18.53 12.17 -1.66
CA LEU A 150 19.40 11.27 -0.88
C LEU A 150 19.33 11.51 0.64
N ILE A 151 18.79 12.64 1.09
CA ILE A 151 18.58 12.90 2.52
C ILE A 151 17.62 11.89 3.14
N TYR A 152 16.56 11.49 2.43
CA TYR A 152 15.56 10.57 2.96
C TYR A 152 16.14 9.20 3.36
N PRO A 153 16.85 8.44 2.50
CA PRO A 153 17.41 7.16 2.88
C PRO A 153 18.45 7.28 4.00
N VAL A 154 19.24 8.36 4.05
CA VAL A 154 20.21 8.59 5.14
C VAL A 154 19.49 8.82 6.47
N MET A 155 18.48 9.70 6.48
CA MET A 155 17.65 9.96 7.65
C MET A 155 16.91 8.69 8.12
N SER A 156 16.36 7.92 7.18
CA SER A 156 15.67 6.67 7.43
C SER A 156 16.61 5.62 8.04
N LEU A 157 17.81 5.43 7.47
CA LEU A 157 18.82 4.52 8.03
C LEU A 157 19.20 4.94 9.45
N ALA A 158 19.52 6.22 9.65
CA ALA A 158 19.89 6.74 10.97
C ALA A 158 18.79 6.52 12.01
N TYR A 159 17.53 6.76 11.63
CA TYR A 159 16.36 6.54 12.48
C TYR A 159 16.15 5.06 12.82
N TYR A 160 15.96 4.20 11.82
CA TYR A 160 15.64 2.79 12.05
C TYR A 160 16.81 2.05 12.69
N ALA A 161 18.02 2.18 12.15
CA ALA A 161 19.18 1.46 12.70
C ALA A 161 19.56 2.00 14.09
N GLY A 162 19.50 3.31 14.32
CA GLY A 162 19.78 3.93 15.61
C GLY A 162 18.77 3.54 16.69
N MET A 163 17.47 3.67 16.40
CA MET A 163 16.42 3.38 17.37
C MET A 163 16.33 1.89 17.71
N GLU A 164 16.42 1.00 16.72
CA GLU A 164 16.29 -0.45 16.94
C GLU A 164 17.53 -1.09 17.60
N SER A 165 18.71 -0.47 17.46
CA SER A 165 19.92 -0.91 18.19
C SER A 165 20.04 -0.30 19.58
N SER A 166 19.25 0.74 19.88
CA SER A 166 19.21 1.38 21.19
C SER A 166 18.57 0.49 22.27
N LYS A 167 18.58 0.97 23.52
CA LYS A 167 17.89 0.31 24.66
C LYS A 167 16.39 0.15 24.45
N LEU A 168 15.78 0.94 23.56
CA LEU A 168 14.36 0.88 23.26
C LEU A 168 14.02 -0.33 22.39
N GLN A 169 14.98 -0.83 21.60
CA GLN A 169 14.81 -1.94 20.65
C GLN A 169 13.63 -1.75 19.66
N ALA A 170 13.18 -0.52 19.49
CA ALA A 170 11.93 -0.19 18.81
C ALA A 170 11.99 1.26 18.33
N THR A 171 11.35 1.52 17.18
CA THR A 171 11.06 2.86 16.67
C THR A 171 9.89 3.50 17.42
N VAL A 172 9.58 4.77 17.16
CA VAL A 172 8.49 5.48 17.85
C VAL A 172 7.15 4.78 17.59
N GLY A 173 6.87 4.40 16.35
CA GLY A 173 5.67 3.66 15.98
C GLY A 173 5.62 2.27 16.62
N LYS A 174 6.76 1.57 16.69
CA LYS A 174 6.83 0.26 17.35
C LYS A 174 6.60 0.37 18.85
N LEU A 175 7.14 1.40 19.50
CA LEU A 175 6.89 1.71 20.91
C LEU A 175 5.41 2.02 21.16
N ALA A 176 4.79 2.84 20.30
CA ALA A 176 3.37 3.17 20.38
C ALA A 176 2.47 1.93 20.28
N LEU A 177 2.86 0.94 19.48
CA LEU A 177 2.11 -0.32 19.33
C LEU A 177 2.58 -1.45 20.22
N GLY A 178 3.52 -1.17 21.14
CA GLY A 178 4.00 -2.12 22.12
C GLY A 178 4.70 -3.33 21.52
N ILE A 179 5.45 -3.14 20.43
CA ILE A 179 6.27 -4.18 19.80
C ILE A 179 7.75 -3.76 19.79
N LYS A 180 8.66 -4.74 19.82
CA LYS A 180 10.11 -4.50 19.79
C LYS A 180 10.83 -5.52 18.93
N VAL A 181 12.05 -5.19 18.50
CA VAL A 181 12.90 -6.02 17.64
C VAL A 181 13.99 -6.69 18.46
N VAL A 182 14.16 -7.99 18.26
CA VAL A 182 15.11 -8.83 19.00
C VAL A 182 15.87 -9.76 18.06
N ASP A 183 17.03 -10.25 18.51
CA ASP A 183 17.73 -11.36 17.86
C ASP A 183 17.06 -12.72 18.18
N ARG A 184 17.66 -13.83 17.69
CA ARG A 184 17.18 -15.20 17.94
C ARG A 184 17.15 -15.59 19.42
N GLN A 185 17.90 -14.90 20.27
CA GLN A 185 18.02 -15.14 21.70
C GLN A 185 17.24 -14.10 22.53
N GLY A 186 16.42 -13.25 21.89
CA GLY A 186 15.66 -12.21 22.58
C GLY A 186 16.49 -10.97 22.97
N ARG A 187 17.76 -10.89 22.57
CA ARG A 187 18.66 -9.79 22.92
C ARG A 187 18.51 -8.60 21.97
N ARG A 188 19.04 -7.47 22.41
CA ARG A 188 19.14 -6.24 21.62
C ARG A 188 19.99 -6.42 20.37
N LEU A 189 19.62 -5.71 19.31
CA LEU A 189 20.36 -5.68 18.06
C LEU A 189 21.63 -4.83 18.19
N GLY A 190 22.70 -5.26 17.54
CA GLY A 190 23.82 -4.38 17.23
C GLY A 190 23.49 -3.47 16.04
N PHE A 191 24.11 -2.29 15.95
CA PHE A 191 23.86 -1.31 14.89
C PHE A 191 24.00 -1.91 13.49
N GLY A 192 25.05 -2.69 13.22
CA GLY A 192 25.27 -3.31 11.90
C GLY A 192 24.15 -4.29 11.49
N ARG A 193 23.58 -5.02 12.46
CA ARG A 193 22.46 -5.93 12.20
C ARG A 193 21.16 -5.16 11.93
N ALA A 194 20.94 -4.06 12.65
CA ALA A 194 19.81 -3.17 12.42
C ALA A 194 19.93 -2.43 11.07
N ALA A 195 21.12 -1.97 10.69
CA ALA A 195 21.40 -1.40 9.37
C ALA A 195 21.22 -2.41 8.24
N GLY A 196 21.68 -3.65 8.42
CA GLY A 196 21.44 -4.75 7.47
C GLY A 196 19.96 -5.09 7.32
N ARG A 197 19.20 -5.04 8.42
CA ARG A 197 17.74 -5.16 8.41
C ARG A 197 17.09 -4.02 7.62
N TRP A 198 17.54 -2.77 7.81
CA TRP A 198 17.06 -1.63 7.00
C TRP A 198 17.40 -1.80 5.52
N ALA A 199 18.62 -2.20 5.18
CA ALA A 199 19.02 -2.45 3.79
C ALA A 199 18.22 -3.61 3.15
N GLY A 200 17.90 -4.66 3.91
CA GLY A 200 17.00 -5.73 3.47
C GLY A 200 15.58 -5.24 3.15
N SER A 201 15.13 -4.15 3.77
CA SER A 201 13.85 -3.52 3.42
C SER A 201 13.89 -2.90 2.02
N ILE A 202 15.06 -2.46 1.54
CA ILE A 202 15.23 -1.96 0.15
C ILE A 202 14.90 -3.07 -0.84
N VAL A 203 15.40 -4.29 -0.61
CA VAL A 203 15.06 -5.45 -1.45
C VAL A 203 13.55 -5.68 -1.46
N SER A 204 12.90 -5.52 -0.31
CA SER A 204 11.43 -5.64 -0.21
C SER A 204 10.70 -4.57 -1.03
N TYR A 205 11.22 -3.35 -1.12
CA TYR A 205 10.68 -2.29 -1.99
C TYR A 205 10.86 -2.62 -3.48
N LEU A 206 12.03 -3.15 -3.87
CA LEU A 206 12.31 -3.53 -5.27
C LEU A 206 11.39 -4.63 -5.78
N ILE A 207 10.99 -5.58 -4.92
CA ILE A 207 10.03 -6.64 -5.27
C ILE A 207 8.57 -6.22 -5.04
N LEU A 208 8.24 -4.93 -5.23
CA LEU A 208 6.88 -4.38 -5.09
C LEU A 208 6.24 -4.69 -3.72
N TYR A 209 6.99 -4.50 -2.65
CA TYR A 209 6.55 -4.69 -1.26
C TYR A 209 6.20 -6.13 -0.85
N ILE A 210 6.34 -7.12 -1.74
CA ILE A 210 6.02 -8.54 -1.46
C ILE A 210 6.74 -9.02 -0.18
N GLY A 211 7.98 -8.58 0.02
CA GLY A 211 8.78 -8.94 1.19
C GLY A 211 8.18 -8.52 2.54
N PHE A 212 7.38 -7.46 2.59
CA PHE A 212 6.68 -7.02 3.81
C PHE A 212 5.45 -7.89 4.10
N PHE A 213 4.72 -8.27 3.04
CA PHE A 213 3.51 -9.08 3.15
C PHE A 213 3.78 -10.47 3.72
N MET A 214 4.98 -11.02 3.51
CA MET A 214 5.35 -12.34 4.06
C MET A 214 5.18 -12.44 5.59
N ALA A 215 5.26 -11.33 6.33
CA ALA A 215 4.98 -11.33 7.77
C ALA A 215 3.54 -11.75 8.13
N GLY A 216 2.60 -11.74 7.18
CA GLY A 216 1.24 -12.24 7.36
C GLY A 216 1.16 -13.76 7.44
N TRP A 217 1.94 -14.47 6.62
CA TRP A 217 1.80 -15.92 6.39
C TRP A 217 2.96 -16.77 6.93
N THR A 218 4.12 -16.17 7.24
CA THR A 218 5.24 -16.92 7.82
C THR A 218 4.93 -17.40 9.24
N ARG A 219 5.47 -18.58 9.62
CA ARG A 219 5.21 -19.22 10.92
C ARG A 219 5.53 -18.31 12.12
N ARG A 220 6.63 -17.55 12.02
CA ARG A 220 7.10 -16.60 13.05
C ARG A 220 6.79 -15.13 12.73
N LYS A 221 5.84 -14.88 11.81
CA LYS A 221 5.43 -13.54 11.35
C LYS A 221 6.60 -12.63 10.93
N GLN A 222 7.61 -13.20 10.26
CA GLN A 222 8.81 -12.50 9.78
C GLN A 222 8.62 -11.97 8.34
N ALA A 223 9.10 -10.75 8.09
CA ALA A 223 9.24 -10.19 6.75
C ALA A 223 10.57 -10.59 6.10
N LEU A 224 10.76 -10.30 4.81
CA LEU A 224 12.00 -10.64 4.07
C LEU A 224 13.24 -10.08 4.74
N HIS A 225 13.19 -8.80 5.12
CA HIS A 225 14.29 -8.13 5.80
C HIS A 225 14.58 -8.71 7.19
N ASP A 226 13.56 -9.24 7.88
CA ASP A 226 13.72 -9.93 9.15
C ASP A 226 14.40 -11.30 8.96
N LEU A 227 14.08 -12.01 7.88
CA LEU A 227 14.73 -13.27 7.52
C LEU A 227 16.19 -13.05 7.14
N MET A 228 16.47 -12.06 6.30
CA MET A 228 17.83 -11.67 5.88
C MET A 228 18.70 -11.27 7.07
N ALA A 229 18.15 -10.47 7.98
CA ALA A 229 18.88 -10.02 9.17
C ALA A 229 18.76 -11.01 10.34
N GLY A 230 18.02 -12.11 10.21
CA GLY A 230 17.73 -13.06 11.27
C GLY A 230 17.22 -12.40 12.56
N THR A 231 16.22 -11.52 12.43
CA THR A 231 15.59 -10.76 13.51
C THR A 231 14.13 -11.14 13.69
N PHE A 232 13.58 -10.86 14.87
CA PHE A 232 12.18 -11.10 15.19
C PHE A 232 11.57 -9.83 15.74
N VAL A 233 10.28 -9.62 15.47
CA VAL A 233 9.51 -8.56 16.13
C VAL A 233 8.47 -9.23 16.99
N VAL A 234 8.51 -8.89 18.26
CA VAL A 234 7.73 -9.54 19.32
C VAL A 234 7.01 -8.48 20.14
N ASP A 235 6.06 -8.90 20.96
CA ASP A 235 5.44 -8.04 21.96
C ASP A 235 6.50 -7.43 22.90
N LYS A 236 6.27 -6.20 23.37
CA LYS A 236 7.22 -5.49 24.25
C LYS A 236 7.56 -6.28 25.53
N TRP A 237 6.63 -7.08 26.03
CA TRP A 237 6.79 -7.91 27.24
C TRP A 237 7.42 -9.28 26.96
N ALA A 238 7.66 -9.65 25.70
CA ALA A 238 8.41 -10.85 25.39
C ALA A 238 9.86 -10.70 25.84
N TYR A 239 10.46 -11.76 26.40
CA TYR A 239 11.83 -11.73 26.94
C TYR A 239 12.08 -10.64 28.01
N SER A 240 11.04 -10.25 28.76
CA SER A 240 11.17 -9.36 29.94
C SER A 240 10.78 -10.09 31.22
N ASP A 241 10.94 -9.43 32.37
CA ASP A 241 10.64 -10.01 33.69
C ASP A 241 9.14 -10.34 33.91
N GLN A 242 8.27 -9.95 32.99
CA GLN A 242 6.81 -10.09 33.07
C GLN A 242 6.19 -10.62 31.76
N PRO A 243 6.55 -11.84 31.33
CA PRO A 243 6.09 -12.38 30.04
C PRO A 243 4.58 -12.64 29.97
N GLY A 244 3.87 -12.71 31.10
CA GLY A 244 2.42 -12.89 31.16
C GLY A 244 1.59 -11.69 30.69
N ARG A 245 2.21 -10.52 30.47
CA ARG A 245 1.53 -9.31 29.96
C ARG A 245 1.48 -9.21 28.44
N GLN A 246 1.96 -10.22 27.73
CA GLN A 246 1.94 -10.24 26.26
C GLN A 246 0.49 -10.24 25.75
N VAL A 247 0.20 -9.35 24.79
CA VAL A 247 -1.14 -9.25 24.21
C VAL A 247 -1.13 -9.95 22.86
N ARG A 248 -1.95 -10.99 22.68
CA ARG A 248 -2.09 -11.72 21.39
C ARG A 248 -2.96 -11.00 20.38
N GLU A 249 -4.05 -10.41 20.83
CA GLU A 249 -5.07 -9.83 19.94
C GLU A 249 -4.79 -8.36 19.61
N LEU A 250 -5.20 -7.91 18.42
CA LEU A 250 -5.18 -6.50 18.09
C LEU A 250 -6.44 -5.82 18.61
N ASN A 251 -6.27 -4.66 19.23
CA ASN A 251 -7.39 -3.78 19.55
C ASN A 251 -8.14 -3.41 18.26
N GLY A 252 -9.45 -3.65 18.19
CA GLY A 252 -10.26 -3.30 17.00
C GLY A 252 -10.13 -1.81 16.62
N CYS A 253 -9.97 -0.94 17.61
CA CYS A 253 -9.68 0.49 17.40
C CYS A 253 -8.38 0.72 16.60
N LEU A 254 -7.31 -0.03 16.90
CA LEU A 254 -6.04 0.09 16.17
C LEU A 254 -6.21 -0.34 14.70
N VAL A 255 -6.95 -1.42 14.46
CA VAL A 255 -7.25 -1.88 13.10
C VAL A 255 -8.03 -0.83 12.33
N ALA A 256 -9.06 -0.23 12.95
CA ALA A 256 -9.86 0.82 12.34
C ALA A 256 -9.04 2.08 12.01
N VAL A 257 -8.15 2.51 12.91
CA VAL A 257 -7.26 3.66 12.67
C VAL A 257 -6.30 3.38 11.52
N VAL A 258 -5.65 2.22 11.50
CA VAL A 258 -4.76 1.83 10.40
C VAL A 258 -5.51 1.78 9.07
N ALA A 259 -6.70 1.18 9.04
CA ALA A 259 -7.54 1.14 7.84
C ALA A 259 -7.96 2.54 7.37
N GLY A 260 -8.33 3.43 8.30
CA GLY A 260 -8.69 4.81 8.00
C GLY A 260 -7.53 5.63 7.42
N VAL A 261 -6.33 5.50 7.99
CA VAL A 261 -5.12 6.17 7.47
C VAL A 261 -4.75 5.65 6.09
N VAL A 262 -4.82 4.34 5.87
CA VAL A 262 -4.58 3.74 4.54
C VAL A 262 -5.60 4.23 3.51
N LEU A 263 -6.89 4.24 3.87
CA LEU A 263 -7.96 4.73 2.99
C LEU A 263 -7.76 6.21 2.64
N LEU A 264 -7.46 7.05 3.63
CA LEU A 264 -7.16 8.47 3.40
C LEU A 264 -5.97 8.65 2.45
N GLY A 265 -4.90 7.87 2.62
CA GLY A 265 -3.75 7.89 1.74
C GLY A 265 -4.10 7.51 0.29
N VAL A 266 -4.91 6.47 0.10
CA VAL A 266 -5.40 6.06 -1.23
C VAL A 266 -6.24 7.17 -1.87
N LEU A 267 -7.17 7.77 -1.12
CA LEU A 267 -8.00 8.87 -1.61
C LEU A 267 -7.16 10.10 -1.99
N ALA A 268 -6.12 10.42 -1.22
CA ALA A 268 -5.21 11.51 -1.52
C ALA A 268 -4.45 11.27 -2.84
N VAL A 269 -3.93 10.05 -3.05
CA VAL A 269 -3.24 9.68 -4.31
C VAL A 269 -4.19 9.77 -5.50
N VAL A 270 -5.41 9.24 -5.37
CA VAL A 270 -6.43 9.33 -6.42
C VAL A 270 -6.79 10.79 -6.71
N GLY A 271 -6.93 11.62 -5.67
CA GLY A 271 -7.21 13.06 -5.81
C GLY A 271 -6.11 13.81 -6.55
N ILE A 272 -4.84 13.55 -6.22
CA ILE A 272 -3.68 14.15 -6.91
C ILE A 272 -3.64 13.70 -8.38
N LEU A 273 -3.81 12.39 -8.64
CA LEU A 273 -3.84 11.87 -10.01
C LEU A 273 -4.97 12.47 -10.83
N ALA A 274 -6.17 12.62 -10.24
CA ALA A 274 -7.31 13.25 -10.90
C ALA A 274 -7.05 14.74 -11.17
N ALA A 275 -6.48 15.48 -10.22
CA ALA A 275 -6.18 16.90 -10.38
C ALA A 275 -5.20 17.17 -11.52
N VAL A 276 -4.26 16.27 -11.80
CA VAL A 276 -3.33 16.38 -12.94
C VAL A 276 -3.94 15.83 -14.23
N SER A 277 -4.59 14.66 -14.16
CA SER A 277 -5.02 13.92 -15.36
C SER A 277 -6.28 14.51 -15.99
N VAL A 278 -7.21 15.04 -15.18
CA VAL A 278 -8.49 15.57 -15.69
C VAL A 278 -8.29 16.82 -16.56
N PRO A 279 -7.53 17.85 -16.15
CA PRO A 279 -7.26 19.00 -17.02
C PRO A 279 -6.54 18.61 -18.31
N ALA A 280 -5.53 17.74 -18.21
CA ALA A 280 -4.77 17.28 -19.37
C ALA A 280 -5.64 16.51 -20.38
N TYR A 281 -6.54 15.65 -19.89
CA TYR A 281 -7.49 14.93 -20.74
C TYR A 281 -8.48 15.89 -21.41
N GLN A 282 -8.97 16.90 -20.67
CA GLN A 282 -9.87 17.90 -21.22
C GLN A 282 -9.22 18.70 -22.36
N ASP A 283 -7.97 19.14 -22.20
CA ASP A 283 -7.23 19.86 -23.25
C ASP A 283 -6.93 18.96 -24.46
N TYR A 284 -6.70 17.66 -24.24
CA TYR A 284 -6.58 16.69 -25.33
C TYR A 284 -7.89 16.58 -26.13
N VAL A 285 -9.05 16.47 -25.47
CA VAL A 285 -10.35 16.39 -26.14
C VAL A 285 -10.64 17.67 -26.92
N VAL A 286 -10.37 18.85 -26.35
CA VAL A 286 -10.57 20.13 -27.06
C VAL A 286 -9.66 20.21 -28.29
N ARG A 287 -8.38 19.84 -28.18
CA ARG A 287 -7.47 19.77 -29.34
C ARG A 287 -7.98 18.84 -30.44
N ALA A 288 -8.51 17.68 -30.07
CA ALA A 288 -9.07 16.74 -31.04
C ALA A 288 -10.26 17.36 -31.78
N LYS A 289 -11.16 18.08 -31.08
CA LYS A 289 -12.29 18.78 -31.68
C LYS A 289 -11.87 19.90 -32.62
N VAL A 290 -10.93 20.75 -32.19
CA VAL A 290 -10.35 21.82 -33.03
C VAL A 290 -9.65 21.22 -34.25
N ALA A 291 -8.96 20.08 -34.11
CA ALA A 291 -8.36 19.38 -35.23
C ALA A 291 -9.39 18.82 -36.23
N THR A 292 -10.54 18.32 -35.76
CA THR A 292 -11.65 17.94 -36.64
C THR A 292 -12.19 19.14 -37.41
N ALA A 293 -12.41 20.27 -36.74
CA ALA A 293 -12.85 21.51 -37.39
C ALA A 293 -11.84 22.02 -38.43
N TYR A 294 -10.55 21.98 -38.09
CA TYR A 294 -9.46 22.24 -39.04
C TYR A 294 -9.52 21.31 -40.25
N GLY A 295 -9.74 20.01 -40.06
CA GLY A 295 -9.81 19.04 -41.15
C GLY A 295 -10.95 19.32 -42.13
N GLU A 296 -12.14 19.62 -41.61
CA GLU A 296 -13.29 20.00 -42.45
C GLU A 296 -13.02 21.32 -43.20
N GLY A 297 -12.54 22.35 -42.50
CA GLY A 297 -12.20 23.62 -43.12
C GLY A 297 -11.08 23.53 -44.15
N ALA A 298 -10.07 22.69 -43.91
CA ALA A 298 -8.94 22.51 -44.82
C ALA A 298 -9.38 21.83 -46.12
N SER A 299 -10.38 20.94 -46.06
CA SER A 299 -11.03 20.36 -47.23
C SER A 299 -11.81 21.42 -48.02
N ALA A 300 -12.56 22.29 -47.33
CA ALA A 300 -13.27 23.39 -47.97
C ALA A 300 -12.30 24.41 -48.61
N ALA A 301 -11.20 24.74 -47.94
CA ALA A 301 -10.18 25.66 -48.47
C ALA A 301 -9.51 25.12 -49.74
N LEU A 302 -9.29 23.80 -49.82
CA LEU A 302 -8.79 23.16 -51.04
C LEU A 302 -9.77 23.35 -52.20
N GLN A 303 -11.05 23.04 -52.01
CA GLN A 303 -12.07 23.18 -53.04
C GLN A 303 -12.27 24.66 -53.46
N ALA A 304 -12.22 25.59 -52.51
CA ALA A 304 -12.30 27.02 -52.80
C ALA A 304 -11.09 27.49 -53.64
N SER A 305 -9.89 26.99 -53.35
CA SER A 305 -8.69 27.31 -54.13
C SER A 305 -8.73 26.75 -55.56
N GLU A 306 -9.25 25.52 -55.73
CA GLU A 306 -9.47 24.91 -57.04
C GLU A 306 -10.54 25.65 -57.85
N PHE A 307 -11.62 26.10 -57.20
CA PHE A 307 -12.66 26.90 -57.83
C PHE A 307 -12.11 28.24 -58.35
N ARG A 308 -11.32 28.94 -57.53
CA ARG A 308 -10.66 30.19 -57.93
C ARG A 308 -9.72 29.96 -59.12
N ALA A 309 -8.93 28.90 -59.10
CA ALA A 309 -8.02 28.56 -60.19
C ALA A 309 -8.74 28.33 -61.54
N ASN A 310 -10.02 27.93 -61.51
CA ASN A 310 -10.81 27.66 -62.70
C ASN A 310 -11.72 28.82 -63.14
N THR A 311 -12.05 29.75 -62.24
CA THR A 311 -13.08 30.79 -62.49
C THR A 311 -12.60 32.22 -62.28
N ASP A 312 -11.34 32.41 -61.85
CA ASP A 312 -10.72 33.70 -61.51
C ASP A 312 -11.48 34.51 -60.44
N ARG A 313 -12.33 33.86 -59.63
CA ARG A 313 -13.06 34.47 -58.51
C ARG A 313 -13.24 33.49 -57.35
N CYS A 314 -13.50 34.01 -56.14
CA CYS A 314 -13.88 33.15 -55.03
C CYS A 314 -15.33 32.65 -55.15
N PRO A 315 -15.64 31.47 -54.58
CA PRO A 315 -17.01 31.04 -54.36
C PRO A 315 -17.74 32.04 -53.46
N ARG A 316 -19.03 32.27 -53.72
CA ARG A 316 -19.86 33.17 -52.91
C ARG A 316 -20.24 32.57 -51.55
N ASP A 317 -20.41 31.25 -51.51
CA ASP A 317 -20.83 30.49 -50.35
C ASP A 317 -20.39 29.02 -50.48
N ALA A 318 -20.62 28.26 -49.41
CA ALA A 318 -20.34 26.82 -49.39
C ALA A 318 -21.26 26.02 -50.33
N GLU A 319 -22.45 26.53 -50.66
CA GLU A 319 -23.40 25.85 -51.55
C GLU A 319 -22.92 25.86 -53.00
N GLU A 320 -22.25 26.92 -53.45
CA GLU A 320 -21.62 27.02 -54.78
C GLU A 320 -20.51 25.97 -54.97
N LEU A 321 -19.88 25.52 -53.88
CA LEU A 321 -18.94 24.38 -53.89
C LEU A 321 -19.63 23.02 -53.72
N GLY A 322 -20.95 22.98 -53.50
CA GLY A 322 -21.68 21.75 -53.19
C GLY A 322 -21.28 21.13 -51.85
N LEU A 323 -20.72 21.92 -50.93
CA LEU A 323 -20.36 21.46 -49.59
C LEU A 323 -21.63 21.20 -48.77
N ALA A 324 -21.68 20.05 -48.12
CA ALA A 324 -22.71 19.77 -47.14
C ALA A 324 -22.53 20.65 -45.88
N ALA A 325 -23.58 20.75 -45.08
CA ALA A 325 -23.50 21.38 -43.76
C ALA A 325 -22.39 20.71 -42.91
N PRO A 326 -21.77 21.45 -41.97
CA PRO A 326 -20.68 20.94 -41.15
C PRO A 326 -21.04 19.62 -40.47
N SER A 327 -20.14 18.65 -40.54
CA SER A 327 -20.40 17.29 -40.03
C SER A 327 -20.16 17.22 -38.52
N SER A 328 -19.25 18.04 -38.01
CA SER A 328 -18.96 18.18 -36.60
C SER A 328 -19.98 19.07 -35.87
N PRO A 329 -20.56 18.63 -34.75
CA PRO A 329 -21.47 19.45 -33.93
C PRO A 329 -20.77 20.64 -33.25
N ASP A 330 -19.43 20.64 -33.24
CA ASP A 330 -18.60 21.68 -32.64
C ASP A 330 -18.35 22.87 -33.59
N ILE A 331 -18.76 22.77 -34.86
CA ILE A 331 -18.66 23.86 -35.85
C ILE A 331 -19.98 24.64 -35.87
N HIS A 332 -19.91 25.96 -35.74
CA HIS A 332 -21.07 26.83 -35.89
C HIS A 332 -21.39 27.08 -37.36
N GLU A 333 -20.39 27.49 -38.12
CA GLU A 333 -20.50 27.82 -39.54
C GLU A 333 -19.13 27.75 -40.23
N ILE A 334 -19.17 27.61 -41.55
CA ILE A 334 -18.00 27.69 -42.43
C ILE A 334 -18.31 28.74 -43.49
N LEU A 335 -17.53 29.82 -43.51
CA LEU A 335 -17.67 30.93 -44.46
C LEU A 335 -16.46 30.98 -45.37
N ILE A 336 -16.71 31.31 -46.64
CA ILE A 336 -15.66 31.57 -47.62
C ILE A 336 -15.58 33.08 -47.76
N ILE A 337 -14.41 33.63 -47.47
CA ILE A 337 -14.14 35.06 -47.50
C ILE A 337 -13.04 35.36 -48.52
N GLU A 338 -13.19 36.48 -49.22
CA GLU A 338 -12.14 36.99 -50.09
C GLU A 338 -11.20 37.87 -49.26
N SER A 339 -9.94 37.45 -49.16
CA SER A 339 -8.91 38.20 -48.47
C SER A 339 -8.53 39.45 -49.28
N PRO A 340 -7.99 40.52 -48.66
CA PRO A 340 -7.59 41.73 -49.39
C PRO A 340 -6.58 41.49 -50.52
N ASP A 341 -5.81 40.40 -50.43
CA ASP A 341 -4.84 39.97 -51.43
C ASP A 341 -5.51 39.18 -52.59
N GLY A 342 -6.85 39.10 -52.61
CA GLY A 342 -7.66 38.35 -53.58
C GLY A 342 -7.74 36.85 -53.32
N ALA A 343 -7.06 36.32 -52.29
CA ALA A 343 -7.07 34.90 -51.96
C ALA A 343 -8.38 34.45 -51.30
N CYS A 344 -8.86 33.24 -51.63
CA CYS A 344 -10.01 32.66 -50.95
C CYS A 344 -9.56 32.04 -49.62
N GLU A 345 -10.03 32.62 -48.53
CA GLU A 345 -9.78 32.16 -47.17
C GLU A 345 -11.07 31.57 -46.61
N VAL A 346 -10.95 30.48 -45.86
CA VAL A 346 -12.09 29.80 -45.22
C VAL A 346 -12.03 30.07 -43.74
N ALA A 347 -13.08 30.72 -43.23
CA ALA A 347 -13.28 30.96 -41.81
C ALA A 347 -14.19 29.86 -41.24
N VAL A 348 -13.64 29.07 -40.31
CA VAL A 348 -14.39 28.06 -39.55
C VAL A 348 -14.64 28.60 -38.16
N THR A 349 -15.88 28.96 -37.88
CA THR A 349 -16.29 29.45 -36.56
C THR A 349 -16.68 28.27 -35.68
N LEU A 350 -16.01 28.12 -34.55
CA LEU A 350 -16.35 27.12 -33.54
C LEU A 350 -17.59 27.55 -32.76
N ARG A 351 -18.42 26.58 -32.39
CA ARG A 351 -19.62 26.85 -31.59
C ARG A 351 -19.23 27.30 -30.18
N ASP A 352 -19.97 28.25 -29.63
CA ASP A 352 -19.79 28.66 -28.23
C ASP A 352 -20.44 27.60 -27.31
N THR A 353 -19.65 26.62 -26.86
CA THR A 353 -20.11 25.53 -25.99
C THR A 353 -19.08 25.21 -24.91
N ASP A 354 -19.55 24.75 -23.75
CA ASP A 354 -18.71 24.27 -22.65
C ASP A 354 -17.75 23.15 -23.07
N ALA A 355 -18.11 22.39 -24.10
CA ALA A 355 -17.30 21.28 -24.60
C ALA A 355 -16.03 21.74 -25.34
N LEU A 356 -15.98 23.00 -25.78
CA LEU A 356 -14.82 23.62 -26.45
C LEU A 356 -14.01 24.53 -25.51
N LYS A 357 -14.52 24.84 -24.32
CA LYS A 357 -13.82 25.60 -23.27
C LYS A 357 -13.15 26.86 -23.82
N GLY A 358 -11.83 26.98 -23.68
CA GLY A 358 -11.05 28.14 -24.15
C GLY A 358 -10.99 28.31 -25.67
N ALA A 359 -11.51 27.35 -26.46
CA ALA A 359 -11.65 27.47 -27.91
C ALA A 359 -13.10 27.79 -28.34
N ALA A 360 -14.04 27.93 -27.40
CA ALA A 360 -15.43 28.22 -27.69
C ALA A 360 -15.57 29.59 -28.38
N GLY A 361 -16.31 29.65 -29.49
CA GLY A 361 -16.48 30.87 -30.29
C GLY A 361 -15.24 31.30 -31.09
N GLY A 362 -14.13 30.56 -30.99
CA GLY A 362 -12.91 30.85 -31.74
C GLY A 362 -13.05 30.58 -33.24
N VAL A 363 -12.23 31.24 -34.05
CA VAL A 363 -12.27 31.13 -35.52
C VAL A 363 -10.93 30.61 -36.03
N LEU A 364 -10.97 29.62 -36.92
CA LEU A 364 -9.83 29.17 -37.71
C LEU A 364 -9.92 29.77 -39.11
N TYR A 365 -8.88 30.47 -39.54
CA TYR A 365 -8.76 30.97 -40.91
C TYR A 365 -7.79 30.10 -41.69
N LEU A 366 -8.26 29.57 -42.82
CA LEU A 366 -7.56 28.56 -43.60
C LEU A 366 -7.37 29.06 -45.02
N ASN A 367 -6.14 29.01 -45.51
CA ASN A 367 -5.81 29.42 -46.86
C ASN A 367 -4.88 28.38 -47.52
N ARG A 368 -5.14 28.06 -48.78
CA ARG A 368 -4.34 27.13 -49.59
C ARG A 368 -3.53 27.82 -50.69
N ASP A 369 -3.44 29.15 -50.66
CA ASP A 369 -2.62 29.92 -51.58
C ASP A 369 -1.13 29.60 -51.39
N PRO A 370 -0.44 29.09 -52.44
CA PRO A 370 0.98 28.73 -52.36
C PRO A 370 1.90 29.92 -52.08
N GLU A 371 1.45 31.17 -52.28
CA GLU A 371 2.25 32.36 -52.02
C GLU A 371 2.25 32.79 -50.53
N ARG A 372 1.35 32.26 -49.69
CA ARG A 372 1.32 32.57 -48.25
C ARG A 372 2.19 31.62 -47.43
N ALA A 373 2.92 32.20 -46.46
CA ALA A 373 3.86 31.48 -45.60
C ALA A 373 3.22 30.55 -44.55
N SER A 374 1.98 30.81 -44.13
CA SER A 374 1.24 29.95 -43.20
C SER A 374 -0.11 29.53 -43.79
N PRO A 375 -0.43 28.22 -43.84
CA PRO A 375 -1.70 27.73 -44.37
C PRO A 375 -2.88 27.93 -43.41
N CYS A 376 -2.61 28.39 -42.17
CA CYS A 376 -3.63 28.54 -41.14
C CYS A 376 -3.27 29.65 -40.14
N SER A 377 -4.28 30.38 -39.71
CA SER A 377 -4.23 31.27 -38.54
C SER A 377 -5.49 31.07 -37.69
N ALA A 378 -5.48 31.59 -36.47
CA ALA A 378 -6.60 31.43 -35.55
C ALA A 378 -6.82 32.69 -34.71
N GLU A 379 -8.08 32.97 -34.40
CA GLU A 379 -8.51 34.07 -33.54
C GLU A 379 -9.37 33.52 -32.40
N GLY A 380 -9.13 33.99 -31.18
CA GLY A 380 -9.88 33.53 -30.00
C GLY A 380 -9.57 32.09 -29.54
N ILE A 381 -8.57 31.41 -30.12
CA ILE A 381 -8.17 30.05 -29.73
C ILE A 381 -6.74 30.07 -29.15
N PRO A 382 -6.52 29.57 -27.92
CA PRO A 382 -5.20 29.46 -27.33
C PRO A 382 -4.22 28.62 -28.18
N GLN A 383 -2.99 29.11 -28.33
CA GLN A 383 -1.90 28.43 -29.07
C GLN A 383 -1.70 26.97 -28.64
N ALA A 384 -1.88 26.65 -27.36
CA ALA A 384 -1.76 25.27 -26.86
C ALA A 384 -2.79 24.31 -27.49
N LEU A 385 -3.96 24.82 -27.88
CA LEU A 385 -5.09 24.05 -28.41
C LEU A 385 -5.11 23.96 -29.94
N LEU A 386 -4.22 24.69 -30.62
CA LEU A 386 -4.16 24.70 -32.08
C LEU A 386 -3.50 23.43 -32.65
N PRO A 387 -3.91 22.97 -33.84
CA PRO A 387 -3.17 21.99 -34.62
C PRO A 387 -1.78 22.53 -35.00
N SER A 388 -0.82 21.63 -35.24
CA SER A 388 0.56 22.03 -35.62
C SER A 388 0.63 22.85 -36.90
N ALA A 389 -0.34 22.72 -37.81
CA ALA A 389 -0.41 23.49 -39.04
C ALA A 389 -0.83 24.97 -38.82
N CYS A 390 -1.33 25.31 -37.63
CA CYS A 390 -1.82 26.64 -37.25
C CYS A 390 -0.98 27.30 -36.15
N LYS A 391 0.21 26.75 -35.84
CA LYS A 391 1.12 27.23 -34.80
C LYS A 391 2.25 28.06 -35.34
#